data_AF-A0A834H8Z1-F1
#
_entry.id   AF-A0A834H8Z1-F1
#
_cell.length_a   1.000
_cell.length_b   1.000
_cell.length_c   1.000
_cell.angle_alpha   90.00
_cell.angle_beta   90.00
_cell.angle_gamma   90.00
#
_symmetry.space_group_name_H-M   'P 1'
#
loop_
_entity.id
_entity.type
_entity.pdbx_description
1 polymer ?
#
loop_
_entity_poly.entity_id
_entity_poly.type
_entity_poly.pdbx_seq_one_letter_code
_entity_poly.pdbx_strand_id
1 'polypeptide(L)'
;MKYNPQSKVTAVLLQNLTFPNGVSLSKDGDFILVADTTNCRILKLWLEPSSKSGMVEVFDWLPGFPDNIKRNHRGEFWVGIQSKRGKFLKWVLSFPFVGQALIKLPIDITKVYSFCKVGKERVGSEVKW
;
A
#
# COMPACT_ATOMS: atom_id res chain seq x y z
N MET A 1 -13.12 5.14 1.59
CA MET A 1 -14.47 5.58 2.01
C MET A 1 -14.32 6.65 3.08
N LYS A 2 -15.27 7.58 3.18
CA LYS A 2 -15.38 8.60 4.24
C LYS A 2 -16.68 8.36 4.98
N TYR A 3 -16.64 8.38 6.31
CA TYR A 3 -17.83 8.29 7.15
C TYR A 3 -18.03 9.61 7.89
N ASN A 4 -19.24 10.14 7.89
CA ASN A 4 -19.64 11.27 8.72
C ASN A 4 -20.44 10.76 9.93
N PRO A 5 -19.90 10.84 11.17
CA PRO A 5 -20.60 10.36 12.35
C PRO A 5 -21.88 11.12 12.71
N GLN A 6 -21.98 12.40 12.35
CA GLN A 6 -23.15 13.23 12.65
C GLN A 6 -24.33 12.87 11.77
N SER A 7 -24.11 12.82 10.45
CA SER A 7 -25.16 12.45 9.48
C SER A 7 -25.32 10.95 9.29
N LYS A 8 -24.38 10.14 9.81
CA LYS A 8 -24.27 8.69 9.61
C LYS A 8 -24.15 8.27 8.14
N VAL A 9 -23.70 9.18 7.28
CA VAL A 9 -23.53 8.93 5.84
C VAL A 9 -22.12 8.44 5.53
N THR A 10 -22.03 7.41 4.68
CA THR A 10 -20.77 6.94 4.09
C THR A 10 -20.70 7.36 2.63
N ALA A 11 -19.56 7.91 2.21
CA ALA A 11 -19.26 8.25 0.83
C ALA A 11 -18.00 7.52 0.34
N VAL A 12 -17.98 7.16 -0.93
CA VAL A 12 -16.82 6.55 -1.57
C VAL A 12 -15.93 7.66 -2.15
N LEU A 13 -14.70 7.79 -1.66
CA LEU A 13 -13.75 8.82 -2.11
C LEU A 13 -12.86 8.36 -3.28
N LEU A 14 -12.49 7.07 -3.30
CA LEU A 14 -11.61 6.48 -4.31
C LEU A 14 -11.99 5.01 -4.46
N GLN A 15 -12.01 4.52 -5.70
CA GLN A 15 -12.38 3.15 -6.07
C GLN A 15 -11.23 2.50 -6.85
N ASN A 16 -11.36 1.19 -7.12
CA ASN A 16 -10.40 0.42 -7.95
C ASN A 16 -8.96 0.43 -7.43
N LEU A 17 -8.77 0.55 -6.11
CA LEU A 17 -7.47 0.43 -5.46
C LEU A 17 -7.10 -1.04 -5.27
N THR A 18 -5.82 -1.35 -5.43
CA THR A 18 -5.33 -2.73 -5.30
C THR A 18 -4.68 -2.92 -3.92
N PHE A 19 -5.45 -3.52 -3.00
CA PHE A 19 -5.05 -3.76 -1.61
C PHE A 19 -4.63 -2.48 -0.85
N PRO A 20 -5.56 -1.51 -0.64
CA PRO A 20 -5.26 -0.26 0.05
C PRO A 20 -5.09 -0.47 1.56
N ASN A 21 -3.85 -0.63 2.03
CA ASN A 21 -3.57 -1.14 3.38
C ASN A 21 -3.45 -0.02 4.43
N GLY A 22 -2.91 1.13 4.02
CA GLY A 22 -2.71 2.30 4.89
C GLY A 22 -3.41 3.55 4.39
N VAL A 23 -3.88 4.38 5.32
CA VAL A 23 -4.43 5.72 5.03
C VAL A 23 -4.04 6.69 6.14
N SER A 24 -3.71 7.93 5.78
CA SER A 24 -3.48 8.99 6.76
C SER A 24 -3.96 10.35 6.24
N LEU A 25 -4.63 11.11 7.10
CA LEU A 25 -4.99 12.50 6.82
C LEU A 25 -3.77 13.41 7.03
N SER A 26 -3.65 14.42 6.18
CA SER A 26 -2.75 15.57 6.36
C SER A 26 -2.98 16.30 7.68
N LYS A 27 -2.06 17.20 8.04
CA LYS A 27 -2.19 18.01 9.24
C LYS A 27 -3.35 19.00 9.15
N ASP A 28 -3.49 19.62 7.99
CA ASP A 28 -4.47 20.68 7.74
C ASP A 28 -5.79 20.15 7.15
N GLY A 29 -5.85 18.84 6.84
CA GLY A 29 -7.05 18.17 6.33
C GLY A 29 -7.31 18.36 4.83
N ASP A 30 -6.37 18.97 4.11
CA ASP A 30 -6.46 19.34 2.69
C ASP A 30 -6.12 18.19 1.73
N PHE A 31 -5.57 17.08 2.22
CA PHE A 31 -5.39 15.83 1.49
C PHE A 31 -5.33 14.60 2.39
N ILE A 32 -5.52 13.42 1.80
CA ILE A 32 -5.20 12.12 2.39
C ILE A 32 -4.10 11.42 1.58
N LEU A 33 -3.26 10.66 2.26
CA LEU A 33 -2.37 9.68 1.65
C LEU A 33 -2.97 8.28 1.77
N VAL A 34 -2.84 7.48 0.71
CA VAL A 34 -3.32 6.09 0.66
C VAL A 34 -2.20 5.20 0.13
N ALA A 35 -1.92 4.10 0.82
CA ALA A 35 -0.95 3.10 0.38
C ALA A 35 -1.59 2.17 -0.67
N ASP A 36 -1.16 2.25 -1.93
CA ASP A 36 -1.57 1.33 -3.00
C ASP A 36 -0.57 0.17 -3.06
N THR A 37 -0.77 -0.78 -2.15
CA THR A 37 0.21 -1.79 -1.74
C THR A 37 0.77 -2.59 -2.90
N THR A 38 -0.12 -3.20 -3.70
CA THR A 38 0.28 -4.09 -4.81
C THR A 38 1.03 -3.34 -5.91
N ASN A 39 0.76 -2.04 -6.06
CA ASN A 39 1.43 -1.18 -7.02
C ASN A 39 2.70 -0.52 -6.45
N CYS A 40 3.02 -0.74 -5.16
CA CYS A 40 4.20 -0.21 -4.49
C CYS A 40 4.30 1.33 -4.60
N ARG A 41 3.18 2.03 -4.35
CA ARG A 41 3.14 3.49 -4.41
C ARG A 41 2.24 4.09 -3.34
N ILE A 42 2.46 5.36 -3.03
CA ILE A 42 1.57 6.18 -2.22
C ILE A 42 0.78 7.10 -3.14
N LEU A 43 -0.54 7.10 -2.99
CA LEU A 43 -1.43 8.01 -3.68
C LEU A 43 -1.78 9.17 -2.75
N LYS A 44 -1.90 10.37 -3.32
CA LYS A 44 -2.41 11.56 -2.66
C LYS A 44 -3.76 11.91 -3.28
N LEU A 45 -4.80 11.94 -2.46
CA LEU A 45 -6.11 12.46 -2.84
C LEU A 45 -6.31 13.81 -2.15
N TRP A 46 -6.49 14.85 -2.95
CA TRP A 46 -6.77 16.20 -2.47
C TRP A 46 -8.22 16.32 -1.99
N LEU A 47 -8.42 17.03 -0.89
CA LEU A 47 -9.70 17.30 -0.23
C LEU A 47 -9.94 18.81 -0.15
N GLU A 48 -11.20 19.20 0.09
CA GLU A 48 -11.53 20.58 0.43
C GLU A 48 -10.83 20.99 1.75
N PRO A 49 -10.30 22.21 1.87
CA PRO A 49 -10.53 23.38 1.01
C PRO A 49 -9.52 23.56 -0.14
N SER A 50 -8.68 22.56 -0.46
CA SER A 50 -7.71 22.69 -1.55
C SER A 50 -8.40 22.96 -2.90
N SER A 51 -7.81 23.85 -3.71
CA SER A 51 -8.27 24.10 -5.09
C SER A 51 -8.16 22.87 -6.00
N LYS A 52 -7.40 21.85 -5.58
CA LYS A 52 -7.25 20.58 -6.29
C LYS A 52 -8.19 19.48 -5.78
N SER A 53 -9.17 19.81 -4.92
CA SER A 53 -10.07 18.82 -4.32
C SER A 53 -10.65 17.84 -5.35
N GLY A 54 -10.61 16.55 -5.03
CA GLY A 54 -11.03 15.45 -5.92
C GLY A 54 -9.93 14.93 -6.86
N MET A 55 -8.82 15.65 -7.02
CA MET A 55 -7.68 15.18 -7.81
C MET A 55 -6.89 14.10 -7.05
N VAL A 56 -6.46 13.07 -7.78
CA VAL A 56 -5.59 12.00 -7.29
C VAL A 56 -4.28 12.02 -8.06
N GLU A 57 -3.16 11.99 -7.34
CA GLU A 57 -1.82 11.89 -7.93
C GLU A 57 -0.96 10.87 -7.19
N VAL A 58 0.10 10.41 -7.86
CA VAL A 58 1.12 9.57 -7.20
C VAL A 58 2.00 10.49 -6.37
N PHE A 59 2.00 10.31 -5.06
CA PHE A 59 2.87 11.04 -4.15
C PHE A 59 4.29 10.49 -4.20
N ASP A 60 4.43 9.15 -4.17
CA ASP A 60 5.73 8.50 -4.28
C ASP A 60 5.65 7.05 -4.73
N TRP A 61 6.74 6.55 -5.31
CA TRP A 61 6.99 5.14 -5.62
C TRP A 61 7.92 4.54 -4.59
N LEU A 62 7.54 3.38 -4.04
CA LEU A 62 8.27 2.73 -2.97
C LEU A 62 9.00 1.48 -3.47
N PRO A 63 10.15 1.15 -2.86
CA PRO A 63 10.94 -0.04 -3.24
C PRO A 63 10.28 -1.38 -2.85
N GLY A 64 9.16 -1.33 -2.15
CA GLY A 64 8.48 -2.48 -1.60
C GLY A 64 6.98 -2.27 -1.39
N PHE A 65 6.33 -3.22 -0.74
CA PHE A 65 4.90 -3.17 -0.45
C PHE A 65 4.64 -2.27 0.77
N PRO A 66 4.03 -1.08 0.59
CA PRO A 66 3.67 -0.24 1.72
C PRO A 66 2.52 -0.84 2.52
N ASP A 67 2.55 -0.59 3.82
CA ASP A 67 1.52 -0.99 4.76
C ASP A 67 0.92 0.28 5.39
N ASN A 68 0.83 0.34 6.72
CA ASN A 68 0.31 1.47 7.45
C ASN A 68 1.11 2.77 7.23
N ILE A 69 0.36 3.87 7.08
CA ILE A 69 0.86 5.24 7.04
C ILE A 69 0.51 5.91 8.38
N LYS A 70 1.49 6.49 9.06
CA LYS A 70 1.28 7.25 10.30
C LYS A 70 1.83 8.66 10.18
N ARG A 71 0.99 9.65 10.45
CA ARG A 71 1.40 11.06 10.57
C ARG A 71 1.87 11.38 11.99
N ASN A 72 2.95 12.15 12.12
CA ASN A 72 3.40 12.68 13.41
C ASN A 72 2.87 14.09 13.69
N HIS A 73 3.19 14.64 14.87
CA HIS A 73 2.73 15.97 15.30
C HIS A 73 3.26 17.13 14.41
N ARG A 74 4.41 16.93 13.74
CA ARG A 74 4.96 17.93 12.81
C ARG A 74 4.24 17.93 11.47
N GLY A 75 3.53 16.85 11.12
CA GLY A 75 2.88 16.67 9.83
C GLY A 75 3.64 15.74 8.88
N GLU A 76 4.77 15.18 9.31
CA GLU A 76 5.55 14.20 8.54
C GLU A 76 4.86 12.84 8.57
N PHE A 77 5.09 12.03 7.55
CA PHE A 77 4.50 10.69 7.40
C PHE A 77 5.56 9.59 7.47
N TRP A 78 5.20 8.52 8.17
CA TRP A 78 5.97 7.28 8.27
C TRP A 78 5.19 6.16 7.59
N VAL A 79 5.87 5.42 6.72
CA VAL A 79 5.28 4.28 6.02
C VAL A 79 6.10 3.03 6.30
N GLY A 80 5.44 2.00 6.82
CA GLY A 80 6.04 0.68 6.96
C GLY A 80 6.16 0.00 5.60
N ILE A 81 7.33 -0.55 5.27
CA ILE A 81 7.54 -1.36 4.06
C ILE A 81 7.83 -2.79 4.47
N GLN A 82 6.92 -3.70 4.13
CA GLN A 82 6.99 -5.09 4.61
C GLN A 82 8.08 -5.90 3.91
N SER A 83 8.27 -5.71 2.60
CA SER A 83 9.32 -6.38 1.85
C SER A 83 9.61 -5.67 0.53
N LYS A 84 10.85 -5.82 0.03
CA LYS A 84 11.23 -5.34 -1.31
C LYS A 84 10.46 -6.11 -2.38
N ARG A 85 10.07 -5.42 -3.46
CA ARG A 85 9.45 -6.09 -4.61
C ARG A 85 10.50 -6.89 -5.37
N GLY A 86 10.58 -8.20 -5.12
CA GLY A 86 11.48 -9.09 -5.83
C GLY A 86 11.16 -9.19 -7.33
N LYS A 87 12.19 -9.40 -8.17
CA LYS A 87 12.04 -9.52 -9.64
C LYS A 87 11.07 -10.65 -10.03
N PHE A 88 11.16 -11.78 -9.34
CA PHE A 88 10.26 -12.92 -9.55
C PHE A 88 8.80 -12.56 -9.27
N LEU A 89 8.53 -11.93 -8.11
CA LEU A 89 7.18 -11.52 -7.75
C LEU A 89 6.63 -10.45 -8.70
N LYS A 90 7.48 -9.51 -9.16
CA LYS A 90 7.11 -8.55 -10.20
C LYS A 90 6.67 -9.27 -11.48
N TRP A 91 7.42 -10.28 -11.92
CA TRP A 91 7.10 -11.06 -13.11
C TRP A 91 5.79 -11.85 -12.95
N VAL A 92 5.59 -12.55 -11.82
CA VAL A 92 4.34 -13.28 -11.55
C VAL A 92 3.12 -12.34 -11.55
N LEU A 93 3.24 -11.17 -10.93
CA LEU A 93 2.16 -10.18 -10.91
C LEU A 93 1.88 -9.55 -12.28
N SER A 94 2.85 -9.55 -13.19
CA SER A 94 2.67 -9.05 -14.57
C SER A 94 1.94 -10.02 -15.49
N PHE A 95 1.87 -11.31 -15.15
CA PHE A 95 1.29 -12.35 -16.00
C PHE A 95 0.28 -13.21 -15.21
N PRO A 96 -1.02 -12.84 -15.22
CA PRO A 96 -2.05 -13.53 -14.43
C PRO A 96 -2.15 -15.03 -14.70
N PHE A 97 -1.89 -15.47 -15.94
CA PHE A 97 -1.89 -16.89 -16.32
C PHE A 97 -0.80 -17.69 -15.59
N VAL A 98 0.38 -17.09 -15.35
CA VAL A 98 1.49 -17.73 -14.61
C VAL A 98 1.08 -17.92 -13.16
N GLY A 99 0.50 -16.91 -12.53
CA GLY A 99 -0.01 -17.01 -11.16
C GLY A 99 -1.03 -18.15 -11.01
N GLN A 100 -1.97 -18.27 -11.95
CA GLN A 100 -2.95 -19.37 -11.96
C GLN A 100 -2.29 -20.74 -12.15
N ALA A 101 -1.29 -20.85 -13.03
CA ALA A 101 -0.56 -22.09 -13.24
C ALA A 101 0.21 -22.51 -11.98
N LEU A 102 0.88 -21.57 -11.31
CA LEU A 102 1.65 -21.82 -10.08
C LEU A 102 0.77 -22.30 -8.92
N ILE A 103 -0.44 -21.73 -8.76
CA ILE A 103 -1.40 -22.17 -7.72
C ILE A 103 -1.89 -23.61 -7.97
N LYS A 104 -1.99 -24.03 -9.23
CA LYS A 104 -2.46 -25.38 -9.61
C LYS A 104 -1.38 -26.47 -9.45
N LEU A 105 -0.12 -26.10 -9.24
CA LEU A 105 0.93 -27.08 -9.01
C LEU A 105 0.82 -27.63 -7.58
N PRO A 106 0.98 -28.95 -7.37
CA PRO A 106 0.95 -29.56 -6.04
C PRO A 106 2.26 -29.31 -5.28
N ILE A 107 2.60 -28.04 -5.07
CA ILE A 107 3.82 -27.65 -4.35
C ILE A 107 3.47 -27.54 -2.87
N ASP A 108 4.06 -28.39 -2.04
CA ASP A 108 3.95 -28.28 -0.60
C ASP A 108 4.80 -27.10 -0.11
N ILE A 109 4.13 -25.96 0.10
CA ILE A 109 4.74 -24.71 0.55
C ILE A 109 5.46 -24.92 1.89
N THR A 110 4.98 -25.83 2.74
CA THR A 110 5.59 -26.17 4.04
C THR A 110 6.98 -26.77 3.86
N LYS A 111 7.14 -27.64 2.84
CA LYS A 111 8.39 -28.32 2.50
C LYS A 111 9.41 -27.38 1.86
N VAL A 112 8.94 -26.40 1.09
CA VAL A 112 9.78 -25.35 0.50
C VAL A 112 10.21 -24.33 1.57
N TYR A 113 9.31 -23.98 2.49
CA TYR A 113 9.59 -23.02 3.56
C TYR A 113 10.61 -23.55 4.58
N SER A 114 10.58 -24.86 4.89
CA SER A 114 11.58 -25.49 5.76
C SER A 114 12.98 -25.49 5.14
N PHE A 115 13.10 -25.63 3.82
CA PHE A 115 14.37 -25.54 3.09
C PHE A 115 14.92 -24.10 3.05
N CYS A 116 14.04 -23.10 2.93
CA CYS A 116 14.42 -21.69 2.83
C CYS A 116 14.69 -20.98 4.18
N LYS A 117 14.39 -21.60 5.33
CA LYS A 117 14.55 -20.97 6.65
C LYS A 117 16.02 -20.88 7.12
N VAL A 118 16.95 -21.54 6.42
CA VAL A 118 18.39 -21.39 6.64
C VAL A 118 18.88 -20.14 5.90
N GLY A 119 18.78 -18.97 6.53
CA GLY A 119 19.60 -17.81 6.15
C GLY A 119 18.92 -16.49 5.76
N LYS A 120 17.83 -16.04 6.41
CA LYS A 120 17.31 -14.68 6.15
C LYS A 120 16.84 -13.92 7.39
N GLU A 121 17.60 -12.90 7.78
CA GLU A 121 17.22 -11.87 8.75
C GLU A 121 16.05 -11.02 8.23
N ARG A 122 15.17 -10.58 9.13
CA ARG A 122 14.06 -9.66 8.81
C ARG A 122 14.60 -8.24 8.68
N VAL A 123 14.71 -7.74 7.46
CA VAL A 123 14.96 -6.31 7.21
C VAL A 123 13.62 -5.63 7.02
N GLY A 124 13.08 -5.02 8.09
CA GLY A 124 12.04 -4.01 7.96
C GLY A 124 12.68 -2.71 7.47
N SER A 125 12.06 -2.05 6.48
CA SER A 125 12.51 -0.74 6.00
C SER A 125 11.40 0.28 6.16
N GLU A 126 11.74 1.50 6.58
CA GLU A 126 10.82 2.62 6.74
C GLU A 126 11.23 3.77 5.83
N VAL A 127 10.25 4.53 5.36
CA VAL A 127 10.47 5.74 4.56
C VAL A 127 9.72 6.90 5.20
N LYS A 128 10.38 8.05 5.27
CA LYS A 128 9.93 9.26 5.96
C LYS A 128 9.85 10.42 4.96
N TRP A 129 8.72 11.12 4.98
CA TRP A 129 8.49 12.36 4.23
C TRP A 129 7.98 13.46 5.16
#